data_AF-A0A8I1NQJ2-F1
#
_entry.id   AF-A0A8I1NQJ2-F1
#
_cell.length_a   1.000
_cell.length_b   1.000
_cell.length_c   1.000
_cell.angle_alpha   90.00
_cell.angle_beta   90.00
_cell.angle_gamma   90.00
#
_symmetry.space_group_name_H-M   'P 1'
#
loop_
_entity.id
_entity.type
_entity.pdbx_description
1 polymer ?
#
loop_
_entity_poly.entity_id
_entity_poly.type
_entity_poly.pdbx_seq_one_letter_code
_entity_poly.pdbx_strand_id
1 'polypeptide(L)'
;MNPVDFLNTVVEPNIKAMLDTPGDLRLVHNAVSSVDALAAHIYHWSVANRRGYTNAKDDTHYRQLLSDADDDFSLLRDLAKMHKHVVLRRGKPRISDPSQQHVGSLDWEEIEWSDLGFGKSQNVLVIDDSGKARVVEAVVVYSLHHLQREMIALELLIPSNRRNQKPACT
;
A
#
# COMPACT_ATOMS: atom_id res chain seq x y z
N MET A 1 0.44 10.23 -16.55
CA MET A 1 -0.82 9.99 -15.83
C MET A 1 -0.71 10.64 -14.46
N ASN A 2 -1.71 11.44 -14.03
CA ASN A 2 -1.69 12.06 -12.70
C ASN A 2 -2.02 11.01 -11.61
N PRO A 3 -1.79 11.28 -10.31
CA PRO A 3 -2.01 10.30 -9.25
C PRO A 3 -3.46 9.81 -9.12
N VAL A 4 -4.44 10.70 -9.31
CA VAL A 4 -5.87 10.36 -9.23
C VAL A 4 -6.28 9.45 -10.38
N ASP A 5 -5.82 9.75 -11.59
CA ASP A 5 -6.06 8.89 -12.75
C ASP A 5 -5.45 7.51 -12.53
N PHE A 6 -4.22 7.44 -12.00
CA PHE A 6 -3.53 6.17 -11.74
C PHE A 6 -4.22 5.37 -10.64
N LEU A 7 -4.67 6.03 -9.58
CA LEU A 7 -5.48 5.42 -8.53
C LEU A 7 -6.72 4.74 -9.12
N ASN A 8 -7.53 5.49 -9.87
CA ASN A 8 -8.82 5.01 -10.37
C ASN A 8 -8.68 3.97 -11.49
N THR A 9 -7.66 4.09 -12.34
CA THR A 9 -7.52 3.25 -13.55
C THR A 9 -6.64 2.02 -13.36
N VAL A 10 -5.74 2.03 -12.38
CA VAL A 10 -4.77 0.95 -12.17
C VAL A 10 -4.88 0.36 -10.77
N VAL A 11 -4.81 1.19 -9.74
CA VAL A 11 -4.72 0.72 -8.34
C VAL A 11 -6.03 0.11 -7.87
N GLU A 12 -7.15 0.84 -8.00
CA GLU A 12 -8.46 0.37 -7.55
C GLU A 12 -8.91 -0.93 -8.24
N PRO A 13 -8.76 -1.10 -9.58
CA PRO A 13 -9.07 -2.36 -10.24
C PRO A 13 -8.22 -3.54 -9.75
N ASN A 14 -6.93 -3.33 -9.51
CA ASN A 14 -6.03 -4.39 -9.02
C ASN A 14 -6.38 -4.81 -7.59
N ILE A 15 -6.68 -3.84 -6.70
CA ILE A 15 -7.11 -4.14 -5.34
C ILE A 15 -8.45 -4.85 -5.35
N LYS A 16 -9.41 -4.40 -6.18
CA LYS A 16 -10.69 -5.07 -6.32
C LYS A 16 -10.53 -6.52 -6.78
N ALA A 17 -9.74 -6.77 -7.81
CA ALA A 17 -9.50 -8.11 -8.31
C ALA A 17 -8.86 -9.02 -7.25
N MET A 18 -7.88 -8.51 -6.50
CA MET A 18 -7.26 -9.22 -5.37
C MET A 18 -8.28 -9.57 -4.28
N LEU A 19 -9.15 -8.63 -3.90
CA LEU A 19 -10.16 -8.85 -2.86
C LEU A 19 -11.27 -9.82 -3.29
N ASP A 20 -11.64 -9.81 -4.58
CA ASP A 20 -12.63 -10.70 -5.18
C ASP A 20 -12.09 -12.13 -5.37
N THR A 21 -10.77 -12.31 -5.51
CA THR A 21 -10.13 -13.62 -5.69
C THR A 21 -8.99 -13.82 -4.67
N PRO A 22 -9.33 -14.02 -3.38
CA PRO A 22 -8.34 -14.23 -2.32
C PRO A 22 -7.44 -15.44 -2.60
N GLY A 23 -6.17 -15.34 -2.22
CA GLY A 23 -5.18 -16.42 -2.44
C GLY A 23 -4.56 -16.46 -3.84
N ASP A 24 -5.03 -15.68 -4.83
CA ASP A 24 -4.35 -15.56 -6.12
C ASP A 24 -3.09 -14.67 -5.99
N LEU A 25 -1.92 -15.32 -5.88
CA LEU A 25 -0.62 -14.66 -5.76
C LEU A 25 -0.33 -13.66 -6.90
N ARG A 26 -0.82 -13.91 -8.12
CA ARG A 26 -0.62 -12.99 -9.24
C ARG A 26 -1.41 -11.70 -9.03
N LEU A 27 -2.63 -11.79 -8.51
CA LEU A 27 -3.45 -10.61 -8.22
C LEU A 27 -2.88 -9.83 -7.02
N VAL A 28 -2.37 -10.52 -6.00
CA VAL A 28 -1.66 -9.88 -4.90
C VAL A 28 -0.41 -9.14 -5.38
N HIS A 29 0.41 -9.78 -6.22
CA HIS A 29 1.59 -9.14 -6.81
C HIS A 29 1.23 -7.85 -7.56
N ASN A 30 0.16 -7.89 -8.37
CA ASN A 30 -0.31 -6.72 -9.11
C ASN A 30 -0.79 -5.59 -8.17
N ALA A 31 -1.55 -5.93 -7.13
CA ALA A 31 -2.04 -4.97 -6.16
C ALA A 31 -0.87 -4.30 -5.40
N VAL A 32 0.03 -5.10 -4.83
CA VAL A 32 1.25 -4.62 -4.14
C VAL A 32 2.07 -3.70 -5.04
N SER A 33 2.38 -4.14 -6.25
CA SER A 33 3.18 -3.36 -7.20
C SER A 33 2.50 -2.05 -7.59
N SER A 34 1.19 -2.06 -7.79
CA SER A 34 0.44 -0.86 -8.17
C SER A 34 0.32 0.16 -7.03
N VAL A 35 0.15 -0.28 -5.77
CA VAL A 35 0.14 0.62 -4.61
C VAL A 35 1.53 1.24 -4.38
N ASP A 36 2.61 0.46 -4.48
CA ASP A 36 3.98 1.00 -4.40
C ASP A 36 4.26 1.99 -5.55
N ALA A 37 3.76 1.71 -6.77
CA ALA A 37 3.87 2.64 -7.89
C ALA A 37 3.10 3.95 -7.67
N LEU A 38 1.94 3.92 -6.99
CA LEU A 38 1.16 5.12 -6.68
C LEU A 38 1.99 6.13 -5.86
N ALA A 39 2.84 5.66 -4.93
CA ALA A 39 3.74 6.54 -4.20
C ALA A 39 4.69 7.33 -5.13
N ALA A 40 5.24 6.71 -6.17
CA ALA A 40 6.02 7.43 -7.18
C ALA A 40 5.17 8.43 -7.96
N HIS A 41 3.94 8.08 -8.33
CA HIS A 41 3.05 9.01 -9.01
C HIS A 41 2.79 10.26 -8.15
N ILE A 42 2.51 10.07 -6.85
CA ILE A 42 2.31 11.16 -5.89
C ILE A 42 3.56 12.05 -5.84
N TYR A 43 4.75 11.46 -5.65
CA TYR A 43 6.02 12.20 -5.59
C TYR A 43 6.31 13.00 -6.86
N HIS A 44 6.27 12.35 -8.03
CA HIS A 44 6.60 13.01 -9.28
C HIS A 44 5.59 14.12 -9.62
N TRP A 45 4.31 13.91 -9.32
CA TRP A 45 3.31 14.96 -9.46
C TRP A 45 3.57 16.13 -8.50
N SER A 46 3.92 15.85 -7.24
CA SER A 46 4.16 16.88 -6.22
C SER A 46 5.36 17.76 -6.60
N VAL A 47 6.46 17.15 -7.06
CA VAL A 47 7.64 17.84 -7.59
C VAL A 47 7.29 18.71 -8.80
N ALA A 48 6.58 18.14 -9.79
CA ALA A 48 6.21 18.87 -11.00
C ALA A 48 5.30 20.08 -10.73
N ASN A 49 4.45 20.00 -9.69
CA ASN A 49 3.51 21.05 -9.32
C ASN A 49 4.01 21.95 -8.19
N ARG A 50 5.26 21.75 -7.72
CA ARG A 50 5.86 22.49 -6.58
C ARG A 50 4.97 22.47 -5.33
N ARG A 51 4.34 21.32 -5.08
CA ARG A 51 3.48 21.08 -3.91
C ARG A 51 4.10 20.00 -3.03
N GLY A 52 3.94 20.12 -1.72
CA GLY A 52 4.34 19.09 -0.77
C GLY A 52 5.85 18.98 -0.52
N TYR A 53 6.25 17.79 -0.06
CA TYR A 53 7.49 17.41 0.61
C TYR A 53 8.78 18.11 0.15
N THR A 54 9.14 19.19 0.87
CA THR A 54 10.42 19.89 0.73
C THR A 54 11.62 19.08 1.23
N ASN A 55 11.37 18.00 1.99
CA ASN A 55 12.41 17.26 2.70
C ASN A 55 12.84 15.97 1.96
N ALA A 56 12.05 15.51 0.98
CA ALA A 56 12.42 14.36 0.16
C ALA A 56 13.43 14.77 -0.92
N LYS A 57 14.51 14.00 -1.06
CA LYS A 57 15.60 14.29 -2.01
C LYS A 57 15.32 13.72 -3.40
N ASP A 58 14.71 12.55 -3.41
CA ASP A 58 14.30 11.77 -4.57
C ASP A 58 13.11 10.88 -4.18
N ASP A 59 12.57 10.13 -5.15
CA ASP A 59 11.46 9.18 -4.94
C ASP A 59 11.82 8.10 -3.90
N THR A 60 13.07 7.65 -3.87
CA THR A 60 13.51 6.62 -2.91
C THR A 60 13.47 7.15 -1.48
N HIS A 61 13.94 8.38 -1.26
CA HIS A 61 13.87 9.05 0.03
C HIS A 61 12.41 9.34 0.42
N TYR A 62 11.56 9.78 -0.51
CA TYR A 62 10.15 9.99 -0.25
C TYR A 62 9.45 8.71 0.26
N ARG A 63 9.64 7.59 -0.45
CA ARG A 63 9.10 6.29 -0.02
C ARG A 63 9.73 5.77 1.28
N GLN A 64 10.89 6.27 1.68
CA GLN A 64 11.44 5.99 3.02
C GLN A 64 10.68 6.78 4.08
N LEU A 65 10.39 8.06 3.86
CA LEU A 65 9.61 8.86 4.79
C LEU A 65 8.21 8.28 5.02
N LEU A 66 7.55 7.79 3.96
CA LEU A 66 6.26 7.08 4.08
C LEU A 66 6.41 5.79 4.89
N SER A 67 7.46 5.02 4.62
CA SER A 67 7.77 3.76 5.33
C SER A 67 8.11 3.98 6.81
N ASP A 68 8.71 5.11 7.16
CA ASP A 68 9.02 5.47 8.55
C ASP A 68 7.78 5.93 9.32
N ALA A 69 6.73 6.36 8.61
CA ALA A 69 5.50 6.90 9.19
C ALA A 69 4.38 5.86 9.32
N ASP A 70 4.46 4.72 8.63
CA ASP A 70 3.38 3.73 8.55
C ASP A 70 3.92 2.30 8.36
N ASP A 71 3.64 1.45 9.35
CA ASP A 71 4.16 0.09 9.41
C ASP A 71 3.66 -0.81 8.28
N ASP A 72 2.44 -0.58 7.80
CA ASP A 72 1.86 -1.36 6.69
C ASP A 72 2.47 -0.94 5.37
N PHE A 73 2.63 0.37 5.14
CA PHE A 73 3.34 0.85 3.95
C PHE A 73 4.80 0.39 3.94
N SER A 74 5.45 0.33 5.10
CA SER A 74 6.80 -0.23 5.26
C SER A 74 6.87 -1.68 4.75
N LEU A 75 5.93 -2.54 5.21
CA LEU A 75 5.85 -3.93 4.77
C LEU A 75 5.46 -4.08 3.30
N LEU A 76 4.50 -3.28 2.81
CA LEU A 76 4.11 -3.26 1.39
C LEU A 76 5.29 -2.93 0.47
N ARG A 77 6.11 -1.95 0.86
CA ARG A 77 7.29 -1.56 0.09
C ARG A 77 8.32 -2.68 0.03
N ASP A 78 8.54 -3.39 1.14
CA ASP A 78 9.45 -4.54 1.14
C ASP A 78 8.88 -5.69 0.28
N LEU A 79 7.57 -5.92 0.29
CA LEU A 79 6.90 -6.88 -0.60
C LEU A 79 7.12 -6.52 -2.07
N ALA A 80 6.88 -5.27 -2.46
CA ALA A 80 7.09 -4.80 -3.82
C ALA A 80 8.56 -4.96 -4.26
N LYS A 81 9.51 -4.66 -3.37
CA LYS A 81 10.95 -4.85 -3.64
C LYS A 81 11.30 -6.33 -3.76
N MET A 82 10.80 -7.18 -2.88
CA MET A 82 11.02 -8.62 -2.92
C MET A 82 10.49 -9.21 -4.22
N HIS A 83 9.27 -8.84 -4.65
CA HIS A 83 8.70 -9.24 -5.93
C HIS A 83 9.60 -8.90 -7.13
N LYS A 84 10.25 -7.74 -7.08
CA LYS A 84 11.16 -7.28 -8.15
C LYS A 84 12.56 -7.89 -8.09
N HIS A 85 13.12 -8.06 -6.88
CA HIS A 85 14.52 -8.41 -6.67
C HIS A 85 14.74 -9.87 -6.25
N VAL A 86 13.65 -10.60 -5.98
CA VAL A 86 13.60 -11.95 -5.41
C VAL A 86 14.16 -11.99 -3.99
N VAL A 87 15.40 -11.57 -3.75
CA VAL A 87 16.04 -11.57 -2.42
C VAL A 87 16.53 -10.17 -2.05
N LEU A 88 16.20 -9.69 -0.85
CA LEU A 88 16.63 -8.39 -0.34
C LEU A 88 17.85 -8.52 0.57
N ARG A 89 19.01 -8.01 0.09
CA ARG A 89 20.30 -8.08 0.82
C ARG A 89 20.81 -6.75 1.35
N ARG A 90 20.12 -5.64 1.05
CA ARG A 90 20.56 -4.28 1.39
C ARG A 90 19.48 -3.57 2.20
N GLY A 91 19.90 -2.81 3.21
CA GLY A 91 18.99 -2.12 4.13
C GLY A 91 18.63 -2.99 5.34
N LYS A 92 17.49 -2.69 5.97
CA LYS A 92 16.88 -3.47 7.05
C LYS A 92 15.46 -3.89 6.64
N PRO A 93 15.31 -4.73 5.60
CA PRO A 93 13.99 -5.16 5.16
C PRO A 93 13.35 -6.04 6.25
N ARG A 94 12.02 -6.00 6.36
CA ARG A 94 11.26 -6.87 7.26
C ARG A 94 11.02 -8.26 6.68
N ILE A 95 11.11 -8.37 5.36
CA ILE A 95 11.06 -9.62 4.62
C ILE A 95 12.21 -9.64 3.64
N SER A 96 12.95 -10.73 3.64
CA SER A 96 14.19 -10.86 2.87
C SER A 96 14.10 -11.89 1.75
N ASP A 97 13.14 -12.82 1.85
CA ASP A 97 13.02 -13.98 0.97
C ASP A 97 11.57 -14.28 0.54
N PRO A 98 11.31 -14.72 -0.71
CA PRO A 98 9.97 -15.03 -1.20
C PRO A 98 9.29 -16.18 -0.46
N SER A 99 10.05 -17.08 0.16
CA SER A 99 9.50 -18.18 0.98
C SER A 99 8.71 -17.70 2.19
N GLN A 100 8.87 -16.43 2.58
CA GLN A 100 8.09 -15.78 3.62
C GLN A 100 6.66 -15.45 3.19
N GLN A 101 6.35 -15.50 1.88
CA GLN A 101 5.02 -15.28 1.34
C GLN A 101 4.40 -16.60 0.85
N HIS A 102 3.21 -16.94 1.35
CA HIS A 102 2.53 -18.17 0.96
C HIS A 102 1.01 -18.03 1.06
N VAL A 103 0.30 -18.94 0.38
CA VAL A 103 -1.17 -19.03 0.48
C VAL A 103 -1.51 -19.89 1.70
N GLY A 104 -2.37 -19.37 2.56
CA GLY A 104 -2.78 -20.07 3.78
C GLY A 104 -4.02 -19.44 4.42
N SER A 105 -4.40 -19.97 5.58
CA SER A 105 -5.41 -19.37 6.46
C SER A 105 -4.75 -19.15 7.81
N LEU A 106 -5.03 -18.02 8.44
CA LEU A 106 -4.71 -17.83 9.86
C LEU A 106 -5.89 -18.37 10.67
N ASP A 107 -5.57 -19.11 11.74
CA ASP A 107 -6.58 -19.53 12.71
C ASP A 107 -6.95 -18.35 13.63
N TRP A 108 -8.06 -18.52 14.35
CA TRP A 108 -8.69 -17.52 15.22
C TRP A 108 -7.75 -16.85 16.24
N GLU A 109 -6.67 -17.52 16.62
CA GLU A 109 -5.70 -17.05 17.62
C GLU A 109 -4.55 -16.22 17.03
N GLU A 110 -4.40 -16.18 15.71
CA GLU A 110 -3.25 -15.57 15.01
C GLU A 110 -3.60 -14.26 14.28
N ILE A 111 -4.85 -13.81 14.34
CA ILE A 111 -5.35 -12.65 13.61
C ILE A 111 -5.52 -11.44 14.54
N GLU A 112 -4.88 -10.31 14.20
CA GLU A 112 -5.28 -9.00 14.76
C GLU A 112 -6.67 -8.65 14.23
N TRP A 113 -7.60 -8.31 15.14
CA TRP A 113 -9.04 -8.06 14.90
C TRP A 113 -9.39 -7.13 13.72
N SER A 114 -8.42 -6.39 13.18
CA SER A 114 -8.57 -5.49 12.06
C SER A 114 -8.46 -6.15 10.67
N ASP A 115 -7.84 -7.33 10.53
CA ASP A 115 -7.50 -7.85 9.21
C ASP A 115 -8.74 -8.26 8.38
N LEU A 116 -8.83 -7.71 7.16
CA LEU A 116 -9.88 -7.92 6.15
C LEU A 116 -10.00 -9.39 5.64
N GLY A 117 -9.26 -10.32 6.24
CA GLY A 117 -9.17 -11.74 5.88
C GLY A 117 -10.09 -12.66 6.66
N PHE A 118 -10.91 -12.13 7.58
CA PHE A 118 -11.79 -12.92 8.44
C PHE A 118 -12.77 -13.79 7.64
N GLY A 119 -12.77 -15.11 7.90
CA GLY A 119 -13.70 -16.06 7.30
C GLY A 119 -13.42 -16.48 5.86
N LYS A 120 -12.30 -16.06 5.26
CA LYS A 120 -11.88 -16.52 3.93
C LYS A 120 -11.10 -17.83 4.03
N SER A 121 -11.44 -18.80 3.17
CA SER A 121 -10.79 -20.12 3.17
C SER A 121 -9.33 -20.09 2.72
N GLN A 122 -8.91 -19.02 2.03
CA GLN A 122 -7.52 -18.80 1.59
C GLN A 122 -7.23 -17.29 1.54
N ASN A 123 -6.11 -16.89 2.12
CA ASN A 123 -5.52 -15.55 2.01
C ASN A 123 -4.04 -15.69 1.63
N VAL A 124 -3.43 -14.60 1.17
CA VAL A 124 -1.97 -14.57 1.03
C VAL A 124 -1.37 -14.00 2.31
N LEU A 125 -0.53 -14.81 2.96
CA LEU A 125 0.14 -14.45 4.20
C LEU A 125 1.59 -14.07 3.92
N VAL A 126 2.10 -13.19 4.77
CA VAL A 126 3.53 -12.89 4.86
C VAL A 126 3.98 -13.02 6.30
N ILE A 127 5.07 -13.76 6.53
CA ILE A 127 5.71 -13.89 7.85
C ILE A 127 6.98 -13.05 7.84
N ASP A 128 7.00 -11.97 8.61
CA ASP A 128 8.18 -11.12 8.69
C ASP A 128 9.34 -11.80 9.47
N ASP A 129 10.52 -11.20 9.42
CA ASP A 129 11.73 -11.73 10.07
C ASP A 129 11.59 -11.83 11.61
N SER A 130 10.58 -11.19 12.21
CA SER A 130 10.24 -11.34 13.63
C SER A 130 9.33 -12.54 13.93
N GLY A 131 8.86 -13.22 12.88
CA GLY A 131 7.88 -14.30 12.98
C GLY A 131 6.43 -13.82 13.01
N LYS A 132 6.17 -12.52 12.84
CA LYS A 132 4.81 -11.98 12.82
C LYS A 132 4.16 -12.25 11.46
N ALA A 133 3.05 -12.98 11.47
CA ALA A 133 2.22 -13.18 10.28
C ALA A 133 1.32 -11.97 10.03
N ARG A 134 1.15 -11.59 8.76
CA ARG A 134 0.22 -10.54 8.31
C ARG A 134 -0.53 -11.01 7.06
N VAL A 135 -1.80 -10.63 6.97
CA VAL A 135 -2.60 -10.81 5.74
C VAL A 135 -2.21 -9.73 4.72
N VAL A 136 -1.68 -10.13 3.56
CA VAL A 136 -1.16 -9.19 2.56
C VAL A 136 -2.27 -8.27 2.03
N GLU A 137 -3.49 -8.78 1.89
CA GLU A 137 -4.66 -7.99 1.49
C GLU A 137 -4.92 -6.81 2.45
N ALA A 138 -4.78 -7.03 3.76
CA ALA A 138 -4.93 -5.98 4.77
C ALA A 138 -3.81 -4.93 4.66
N VAL A 139 -2.56 -5.41 4.54
CA VAL A 139 -1.37 -4.56 4.34
C VAL A 139 -1.55 -3.65 3.12
N VAL A 140 -2.03 -4.19 2.00
CA VAL A 140 -2.29 -3.44 0.76
C VAL A 140 -3.35 -2.36 0.97
N VAL A 141 -4.49 -2.70 1.61
CA VAL A 141 -5.58 -1.74 1.83
C VAL A 141 -5.17 -0.62 2.79
N TYR A 142 -4.48 -0.94 3.88
CA TYR A 142 -4.04 0.08 4.85
C TYR A 142 -2.95 0.98 4.28
N SER A 143 -2.02 0.41 3.51
CA SER A 143 -1.05 1.19 2.73
C SER A 143 -1.73 2.14 1.75
N LEU A 144 -2.77 1.68 1.05
CA LEU A 144 -3.55 2.57 0.17
C LEU A 144 -4.23 3.68 0.97
N HIS A 145 -4.86 3.39 2.10
CA HIS A 145 -5.44 4.43 2.95
C HIS A 145 -4.40 5.45 3.41
N HIS A 146 -3.18 5.01 3.72
CA HIS A 146 -2.06 5.90 4.00
C HIS A 146 -1.76 6.83 2.83
N LEU A 147 -1.58 6.30 1.62
CA LEU A 147 -1.36 7.11 0.42
C LEU A 147 -2.54 8.03 0.06
N GLN A 148 -3.77 7.61 0.34
CA GLN A 148 -4.95 8.48 0.14
C GLN A 148 -4.95 9.67 1.11
N ARG A 149 -4.47 9.50 2.35
CA ARG A 149 -4.27 10.63 3.29
C ARG A 149 -3.24 11.62 2.74
N GLU A 150 -2.16 11.12 2.15
CA GLU A 150 -1.14 11.93 1.46
C GLU A 150 -1.76 12.72 0.30
N MET A 151 -2.57 12.05 -0.52
CA MET A 151 -3.28 12.70 -1.63
C MET A 151 -4.28 13.76 -1.14
N ILE A 152 -4.98 13.52 -0.03
CA ILE A 152 -5.87 14.53 0.58
C ILE A 152 -5.07 15.74 1.07
N ALA A 153 -3.92 15.53 1.72
CA ALA A 153 -3.05 16.61 2.20
C ALA A 153 -2.52 17.48 1.05
N LEU A 154 -2.36 16.90 -0.14
CA LEU A 154 -1.97 17.59 -1.37
C LEU A 154 -3.15 18.16 -2.18
N GLU A 155 -4.38 18.04 -1.65
CA GLU A 155 -5.64 18.44 -2.29
C GLU A 155 -5.94 17.69 -3.60
N LEU A 156 -5.31 16.53 -3.83
CA LEU A 156 -5.60 15.65 -4.95
C LEU A 156 -6.94 14.93 -4.78
N LEU A 157 -7.33 14.66 -3.53
CA LEU A 157 -8.61 14.06 -3.19
C LEU A 157 -9.39 14.98 -2.25
N ILE A 158 -10.69 15.10 -2.51
CA ILE A 158 -11.60 15.83 -1.63
C ILE A 158 -12.11 14.86 -0.56
N PRO A 159 -11.86 15.10 0.73
CA PRO A 159 -12.40 14.26 1.79
C PRO A 159 -13.93 14.32 1.77
N SER A 160 -14.59 13.19 2.05
CA SER A 160 -16.05 13.00 1.97
C SER A 160 -16.85 14.10 2.69
N ASN A 161 -16.30 14.68 3.76
CA ASN A 161 -16.94 15.74 4.56
C ASN A 161 -16.98 17.13 3.90
N ARG A 162 -16.26 17.39 2.80
CA ARG A 162 -16.30 18.70 2.10
C ARG A 162 -17.28 18.77 0.94
N ARG A 163 -17.89 17.66 0.51
CA ARG A 163 -18.85 17.66 -0.62
C ARG A 163 -20.17 18.38 -0.31
N ASN A 164 -20.49 18.61 0.96
CA ASN A 164 -21.77 19.20 1.40
C ASN A 164 -21.68 20.64 1.91
N GLN A 165 -20.52 21.30 1.85
CA GLN A 165 -20.45 22.73 2.16
C GLN A 165 -20.82 23.53 0.91
N LYS A 166 -22.10 23.89 0.79
CA LYS A 166 -22.53 24.96 -0.11
C LYS A 166 -21.71 26.22 0.21
N PRO A 167 -21.25 27.00 -0.79
CA PRO A 167 -20.63 28.28 -0.52
C PRO A 167 -21.64 29.15 0.23
N ALA A 168 -21.25 29.67 1.39
CA ALA A 168 -22.00 30.70 2.07
C ALA A 168 -21.97 31.94 1.19
N CYS A 169 -23.08 32.25 0.53
CA CYS A 169 -23.30 33.57 -0.05
C CYS A 169 -23.49 34.56 1.09
N THR A 170 -22.50 35.43 1.30
CA THR A 170 -22.64 36.77 1.88
C THR A 170 -21.49 37.62 1.40
#